data_AF-F0F1T9-F1
#
_entry.id   AF-F0F1T9-F1
#
_cell.length_a   1.000
_cell.length_b   1.000
_cell.length_c   1.000
_cell.angle_alpha   90.00
_cell.angle_beta   90.00
_cell.angle_gamma   90.00
#
_symmetry.space_group_name_H-M   'P 1'
#
loop_
_entity.id
_entity.type
_entity.pdbx_description
1 polymer ?
#
loop_
_entity_poly.entity_id
_entity_poly.type
_entity_poly.pdbx_seq_one_letter_code
_entity_poly.pdbx_strand_id
1 'polypeptide(L)' 'MIFAIAAALLTAVLLYMLLFKDWDDFLECVKFWLIPDIVSMFRGKYWEDAWAELKLLVWLGISIGVGALVYHNFG' A
#
# COMPACT_ATOMS: atom_id res chain seq x y z
N MET A 1 22.94 1.11 -0.49
CA MET A 1 21.92 1.59 -1.48
C MET A 1 21.17 0.47 -2.19
N ILE A 2 21.80 -0.38 -3.01
CA ILE A 2 21.09 -1.42 -3.80
C ILE A 2 20.27 -2.39 -2.92
N PHE A 3 20.84 -2.81 -1.78
CA PHE A 3 20.14 -3.71 -0.84
C PHE A 3 18.86 -3.10 -0.23
N ALA A 4 18.83 -1.78 0.00
CA ALA A 4 17.64 -1.10 0.53
C ALA A 4 16.52 -1.06 -0.51
N ILE A 5 16.87 -0.79 -1.78
CA ILE A 5 15.91 -0.80 -2.89
C ILE A 5 15.38 -2.22 -3.12
N ALA A 6 16.28 -3.22 -3.11
CA ALA A 6 15.89 -4.62 -3.26
C ALA A 6 14.96 -5.08 -2.12
N ALA A 7 15.26 -4.73 -0.87
CA ALA A 7 14.41 -5.05 0.27
C ALA A 7 13.03 -4.37 0.17
N ALA A 8 12.99 -3.07 -0.15
CA ALA A 8 11.73 -2.35 -0.31
C ALA A 8 10.84 -2.95 -1.42
N LEU A 9 11.44 -3.30 -2.57
CA LEU A 9 10.71 -3.93 -3.68
C LEU A 9 10.22 -5.33 -3.33
N LEU A 10 11.06 -6.16 -2.68
CA LEU A 10 10.64 -7.49 -2.24
C LEU A 10 9.49 -7.42 -1.24
N THR A 11 9.58 -6.53 -0.26
CA THR A 11 8.54 -6.31 0.73
C THR A 11 7.24 -5.83 0.08
N ALA A 12 7.33 -4.90 -0.88
CA ALA A 12 6.17 -4.43 -1.65
C ALA A 12 5.49 -5.56 -2.44
N VAL A 13 6.26 -6.42 -3.11
CA VAL A 13 5.69 -7.56 -3.87
C VAL A 13 5.04 -8.58 -2.94
N LEU A 14 5.68 -8.92 -1.82
CA LEU A 14 5.13 -9.88 -0.85
C LEU A 14 3.85 -9.35 -0.19
N LEU A 15 3.85 -8.08 0.22
CA LEU A 15 2.65 -7.44 0.77
C LEU A 15 1.55 -7.30 -0.27
N TYR A 16 1.91 -7.06 -1.55
CA TYR A 16 0.95 -7.02 -2.63
C TYR A 16 0.23 -8.37 -2.75
N MET A 17 0.98 -9.47 -2.81
CA MET A 17 0.42 -10.82 -2.90
C MET A 17 -0.41 -11.22 -1.68
N LEU A 18 -0.12 -10.65 -0.51
CA LEU A 18 -0.83 -10.96 0.74
C LEU A 18 -2.11 -10.13 0.92
N LEU A 19 -2.07 -8.84 0.58
CA LEU A 19 -3.15 -7.89 0.84
C LEU A 19 -4.14 -7.77 -0.32
N PHE A 20 -3.67 -7.96 -1.55
CA PHE A 20 -4.46 -7.78 -2.76
C PHE A 20 -4.62 -9.12 -3.48
N LYS A 21 -5.87 -9.41 -3.86
CA LYS A 21 -6.22 -10.64 -4.55
C LYS A 21 -5.88 -10.56 -6.04
N ASP A 22 -6.13 -9.40 -6.65
CA ASP A 22 -6.04 -9.16 -8.08
C ASP A 22 -5.50 -7.75 -8.36
N TRP A 23 -4.97 -7.55 -9.58
CA TRP A 23 -4.43 -6.25 -10.01
C TRP A 23 -5.50 -5.15 -10.06
N ASP A 24 -6.75 -5.52 -10.36
CA ASP A 24 -7.91 -4.62 -10.31
C ASP A 24 -8.17 -4.10 -8.90
N ASP A 25 -8.12 -4.96 -7.86
CA ASP A 25 -8.32 -4.59 -6.45
C ASP A 25 -7.27 -3.56 -6.01
N PHE A 26 -6.02 -3.74 -6.44
CA PHE A 26 -4.95 -2.79 -6.18
C PHE A 26 -5.16 -1.45 -6.91
N LEU A 27 -5.48 -1.49 -8.20
CA LEU A 27 -5.73 -0.27 -8.99
C LEU A 27 -6.92 0.52 -8.46
N GLU A 28 -7.96 -0.16 -7.98
CA GLU A 28 -9.12 0.46 -7.38
C GLU A 28 -8.72 1.19 -6.09
N CYS A 29 -7.98 0.52 -5.19
CA CYS A 29 -7.45 1.16 -4.00
C CYS A 29 -6.57 2.38 -4.36
N VAL A 30 -5.69 2.26 -5.37
CA VAL A 30 -4.75 3.33 -5.77
C VAL A 30 -5.52 4.53 -6.34
N LYS A 31 -6.57 4.27 -7.13
CA LYS A 31 -7.47 5.31 -7.63
C LYS A 31 -8.19 6.02 -6.48
N PHE A 32 -8.67 5.30 -5.48
CA PHE A 32 -9.28 5.88 -4.28
C PHE A 32 -8.31 6.77 -3.49
N TRP A 33 -7.04 6.38 -3.41
CA TRP A 33 -6.03 7.17 -2.71
C TRP A 33 -5.63 8.45 -3.47
N LEU A 34 -5.56 8.39 -4.80
CA LEU A 34 -5.24 9.53 -5.68
C LEU A 34 -6.42 10.47 -5.90
N ILE A 35 -7.63 9.93 -5.93
CA ILE A 35 -8.89 10.65 -6.09
C ILE A 35 -9.72 10.28 -4.85
N PRO A 36 -9.56 11.01 -3.74
CA PRO A 36 -10.44 10.83 -2.60
C PRO A 36 -11.82 11.31 -3.02
N ASP A 37 -12.65 10.38 -3.51
CA ASP A 37 -14.04 10.64 -3.83
C ASP A 37 -14.79 10.76 -2.50
N ILE A 38 -14.71 11.95 -1.89
CA ILE A 38 -15.38 12.36 -0.65
C ILE A 38 -16.89 12.06 -0.67
N VAL A 39 -17.45 11.79 -1.86
CA VAL A 39 -18.85 11.39 -2.10
C VAL A 39 -19.14 9.93 -1.67
N SER A 40 -18.14 9.04 -1.57
CA SER A 40 -18.37 7.64 -1.17
C SER A 40 -18.72 7.47 0.32
N MET A 41 -18.25 8.38 1.19
CA MET A 41 -18.62 8.40 2.62
C MET A 41 -20.14 8.48 2.86
N PHE A 42 -20.90 9.09 1.95
CA PHE A 42 -22.35 9.25 2.07
C PHE A 42 -23.17 8.09 1.50
N ARG A 43 -22.53 7.11 0.82
CA ARG A 43 -23.22 6.03 0.10
C ARG A 43 -23.40 4.74 0.94
N GLY A 44 -22.91 4.71 2.18
CA GLY A 44 -23.07 3.58 3.11
C GLY A 44 -22.03 2.46 2.96
N LYS A 45 -21.03 2.61 2.09
CA LYS A 45 -19.91 1.67 1.86
C LYS A 45 -18.63 2.04 2.64
N TYR A 46 -18.76 2.83 3.70
CA TYR A 46 -17.66 3.37 4.48
C TYR A 46 -16.64 2.30 4.93
N TRP A 47 -17.13 1.11 5.30
CA TRP A 47 -16.28 0.03 5.79
C TRP A 47 -15.45 -0.64 4.69
N GLU A 48 -15.99 -0.79 3.48
CA GLU A 48 -15.25 -1.39 2.35
C GLU A 48 -14.15 -0.42 1.88
N ASP A 49 -14.49 0.86 1.76
CA ASP A 49 -13.57 1.91 1.31
C ASP A 49 -12.46 2.17 2.34
N ALA A 50 -12.81 2.25 3.64
CA ALA A 50 -11.82 2.44 4.70
C ALA A 50 -10.86 1.24 4.81
N TRP A 51 -11.33 0.02 4.53
CA TRP A 51 -10.48 -1.17 4.51
C TRP A 51 -9.52 -1.17 3.33
N ALA A 52 -10.00 -0.79 2.14
CA ALA A 52 -9.18 -0.61 0.94
C ALA A 52 -8.06 0.44 1.15
N GLU A 53 -8.41 1.58 1.75
CA GLU A 53 -7.46 2.63 2.07
C GLU A 53 -6.41 2.17 3.10
N LEU A 54 -6.84 1.49 4.17
CA LEU A 54 -5.95 0.93 5.18
C LEU A 54 -4.95 -0.07 4.60
N LYS A 55 -5.39 -0.98 3.71
CA LYS A 55 -4.49 -1.93 3.05
C LYS A 55 -3.37 -1.22 2.29
N LEU A 56 -3.71 -0.16 1.55
CA LEU A 56 -2.73 0.62 0.80
C LEU A 56 -1.76 1.36 1.70
N LEU A 57 -2.26 1.98 2.75
CA LEU A 57 -1.44 2.72 3.70
C LEU A 57 -0.47 1.79 4.41
N VAL A 58 -0.92 0.60 4.81
CA VAL A 58 -0.09 -0.47 5.38
C VAL A 58 0.93 -0.98 4.36
N TRP A 59 0.51 -1.25 3.13
CA TRP A 59 1.39 -1.71 2.05
C TRP A 59 2.53 -0.72 1.79
N LEU A 60 2.19 0.55 1.61
CA LEU A 60 3.14 1.62 1.28
C LEU A 60 4.01 1.97 2.48
N GLY A 61 3.41 2.06 3.67
CA GLY A 61 4.09 2.38 4.93
C GLY A 61 5.12 1.32 5.33
N ILE A 62 4.78 0.03 5.25
CA ILE A 62 5.73 -1.04 5.56
C ILE A 62 6.83 -1.11 4.50
N SER A 63 6.50 -0.96 3.21
CA SER A 63 7.50 -1.01 2.12
C SER A 63 8.54 0.11 2.25
N ILE A 64 8.10 1.34 2.53
CA ILE A 64 9.00 2.48 2.76
C ILE A 64 9.76 2.29 4.08
N GLY A 65 9.09 1.85 5.15
CA GLY A 65 9.70 1.62 6.46
C GLY A 65 10.84 0.62 6.40
N VAL A 66 10.64 -0.53 5.73
CA VAL A 66 11.70 -1.54 5.54
C VAL A 66 12.83 -0.98 4.69
N GLY A 67 12.54 -0.26 3.60
CA GLY A 67 13.57 0.39 2.79
C GLY A 67 14.41 1.38 3.59
N ALA A 68 13.77 2.23 4.39
CA ALA A 68 14.44 3.21 5.25
C ALA A 68 15.26 2.54 6.36
N LEU A 69 14.73 1.46 6.97
CA LEU A 69 15.42 0.73 8.03
C LEU A 69 16.68 0.02 7.49
N VAL A 70 16.59 -0.59 6.31
CA VAL A 70 17.73 -1.24 5.65
C VAL A 70 18.74 -0.18 5.21
N TYR A 71 18.29 0.97 4.71
CA TYR A 71 19.18 2.09 4.40
C TYR A 71 19.89 2.63 5.64
N HIS A 72 19.23 2.72 6.80
CA HIS A 72 19.89 3.19 8.02
C HIS A 72 20.91 2.18 8.58
N ASN A 73 20.65 0.88 8.46
CA ASN A 73 21.55 -0.16 8.99
C ASN A 73 22.70 -0.54 8.03
N PHE A 74 22.50 -0.39 6.72
CA PHE A 74 23.43 -0.84 5.67
C PHE A 74 23.82 0.27 4.66
N GLY A 75 23.52 1.52 4.99
CA GLY A 75 23.81 2.72 4.18
C GLY A 75 25.08 3.43 4.63
#